data_AF-A0A965PJX1-F1
#
_entry.id   AF-A0A965PJX1-F1
#
_cell.length_a   1.000
_cell.length_b   1.000
_cell.length_c   1.000
_cell.angle_alpha   90.00
_cell.angle_beta   90.00
_cell.angle_gamma   90.00
#
_symmetry.space_group_name_H-M   'P 1'
#
loop_
_entity.id
_entity.type
_entity.pdbx_description
1 polymer ?
#
loop_
_entity_poly.entity_id
_entity_poly.type
_entity_poly.pdbx_seq_one_letter_code
_entity_poly.pdbx_strand_id
1 'polypeptide(L)' 'DPFYDSDCAQLWAYRTASENPKAACVSVVLAANDPETLVIHQWSEEELHEAGIAFQAMLKVWAWSKKYNPPGMKL' A
#
# COMPACT_ATOMS: atom_id res chain seq x y z
N ASP A 1 -4.76 -11.56 -11.57
CA ASP A 1 -4.10 -10.26 -11.65
C ASP A 1 -2.73 -10.39 -10.98
N PRO A 2 -1.60 -9.91 -11.54
CA PRO A 2 -0.28 -10.04 -10.90
C PRO A 2 -0.05 -9.14 -9.68
N PHE A 3 -1.01 -8.27 -9.36
CA PHE A 3 -0.95 -7.36 -8.22
C PHE A 3 -1.53 -8.01 -6.96
N TYR A 4 -0.93 -7.73 -5.82
CA TYR A 4 -1.47 -8.11 -4.52
C TYR A 4 -2.27 -6.95 -3.95
N ASP A 5 -3.37 -7.24 -3.24
CA ASP A 5 -4.16 -6.20 -2.55
C ASP A 5 -3.30 -5.40 -1.54
N SER A 6 -2.23 -6.02 -1.03
CA SER A 6 -1.25 -5.36 -0.17
C SER A 6 -0.45 -4.27 -0.87
N ASP A 7 -0.32 -4.31 -2.20
CA ASP A 7 0.44 -3.32 -2.97
C ASP A 7 -0.25 -1.96 -2.89
N CYS A 8 -1.58 -1.93 -3.00
CA CYS A 8 -2.39 -0.72 -2.86
C CYS A 8 -2.23 -0.11 -1.45
N ALA A 9 -2.30 -0.95 -0.41
CA ALA A 9 -2.12 -0.53 0.98
C ALA A 9 -0.71 0.02 1.26
N GLN A 10 0.32 -0.60 0.67
CA GLN A 10 1.70 -0.12 0.74
C GLN A 10 1.86 1.24 0.07
N LEU A 11 1.33 1.41 -1.14
CA LEU A 11 1.41 2.67 -1.88
C LEU A 11 0.63 3.79 -1.19
N TRP A 12 -0.54 3.49 -0.61
CA TRP A 12 -1.27 4.44 0.24
C TRP A 12 -0.40 4.92 1.40
N ALA A 13 0.25 3.99 2.11
CA ALA A 13 1.09 4.32 3.26
C ALA A 13 2.29 5.21 2.84
N TYR A 14 2.93 4.93 1.71
CA TYR A 14 4.03 5.75 1.19
C TYR A 14 3.55 7.13 0.75
N ARG A 15 2.42 7.22 0.05
CA ARG A 15 1.84 8.52 -0.34
C ARG A 15 1.57 9.38 0.89
N THR A 16 0.91 8.82 1.91
CA THR A 16 0.61 9.53 3.16
C THR A 16 1.88 9.95 3.90
N ALA A 17 2.87 9.05 4.03
CA ALA A 17 4.13 9.35 4.71
C ALA A 17 5.00 10.37 3.96
N SER A 18 4.87 10.45 2.63
CA SER A 18 5.55 11.44 1.79
C SER A 18 4.93 12.84 1.86
N GLU A 19 3.78 12.99 2.52
CA GLU A 19 2.99 14.24 2.59
C GLU A 19 2.64 14.82 1.21
N ASN A 20 2.61 13.97 0.17
CA ASN A 20 2.30 14.37 -1.20
C ASN A 20 0.97 13.78 -1.66
N PRO A 21 -0.17 14.47 -1.44
CA PRO A 21 -1.48 13.97 -1.83
C PRO A 21 -1.69 13.86 -3.35
N LYS A 22 -0.78 14.43 -4.16
CA LYS A 22 -0.85 14.40 -5.63
C LYS A 22 -0.04 13.26 -6.25
N ALA A 23 0.68 12.49 -5.45
CA ALA A 23 1.47 11.38 -5.98
C ALA A 23 0.55 10.28 -6.53
N ALA A 24 0.76 9.91 -7.80
CA ALA A 24 0.13 8.74 -8.38
C ALA A 24 0.68 7.47 -7.71
N CYS A 25 -0.21 6.51 -7.43
CA CYS A 25 0.15 5.23 -6.85
C CYS A 25 0.10 4.17 -7.94
N VAL A 26 1.28 3.66 -8.34
CA VAL A 26 1.41 2.75 -9.49
C VAL A 26 2.21 1.52 -9.07
N SER A 27 1.66 0.35 -9.35
CA SER A 27 2.38 -0.92 -9.28
C SER A 27 2.90 -1.30 -10.66
N VAL A 28 4.17 -1.72 -10.72
CA VAL A 28 4.81 -2.19 -11.95
C VAL A 28 5.36 -3.58 -11.70
N VAL A 29 4.83 -4.57 -12.42
CA VAL A 29 5.26 -5.97 -12.32
C VAL A 29 6.04 -6.35 -13.57
N LEU A 30 7.24 -6.89 -13.35
CA LEU A 30 8.09 -7.48 -14.38
C LEU A 30 8.11 -9.00 -14.19
N ALA A 31 7.78 -9.74 -15.24
CA ALA A 31 7.80 -11.20 -15.16
C ALA A 31 9.24 -11.73 -15.20
N ALA A 32 9.64 -12.51 -14.21
CA ALA A 32 10.99 -13.04 -14.12
C ALA A 32 11.34 -14.05 -15.23
N ASN A 33 10.32 -14.72 -15.77
CA ASN A 33 10.42 -15.74 -16.81
C ASN A 33 10.13 -15.20 -18.22
N ASP A 34 9.68 -13.95 -18.34
CA ASP A 34 9.39 -13.31 -19.61
C ASP A 34 9.77 -11.83 -19.56
N PRO A 35 10.95 -11.46 -20.08
CA PRO A 35 11.45 -10.09 -20.03
C PRO A 35 10.65 -9.09 -20.88
N GLU A 36 9.77 -9.57 -21.77
CA GLU A 36 8.90 -8.70 -22.59
C GLU A 36 7.59 -8.35 -21.86
N THR A 37 7.23 -9.08 -20.80
CA THR A 37 6.02 -8.83 -20.04
C THR A 37 6.25 -7.78 -18.95
N LEU A 38 5.62 -6.61 -19.16
CA LEU A 38 5.51 -5.50 -18.22
C LEU A 38 4.03 -5.21 -17.97
N VAL A 39 3.59 -5.35 -16.72
CA VAL A 39 2.21 -5.03 -16.33
C VAL A 39 2.22 -3.82 -15.41
N ILE A 40 1.48 -2.79 -15.77
CA ILE A 40 1.35 -1.54 -15.01
C ILE A 40 -0.08 -1.40 -14.53
N HIS A 41 -0.26 -1.13 -13.25
CA HIS A 41 -1.56 -0.82 -12.68
C HIS A 41 -1.47 0.47 -11.88
N GLN A 42 -2.30 1.44 -12.25
CA GLN A 42 -2.47 2.68 -11.50
C GLN A 42 -3.73 2.54 -10.65
N TRP A 43 -3.54 2.58 -9.34
CA TRP A 43 -4.63 2.47 -8.37
C TRP A 43 -5.48 3.74 -8.37
N SER A 44 -6.80 3.57 -8.32
CA SER A 44 -7.75 4.67 -8.19
C SER A 44 -7.75 5.25 -6.77
N GLU A 45 -8.31 6.44 -6.61
CA GLU A 45 -8.46 7.06 -5.28
C GLU A 45 -9.42 6.28 -4.37
N GLU A 46 -10.41 5.61 -4.95
CA GLU A 46 -11.35 4.76 -4.21
C GLU A 46 -10.63 3.54 -3.63
N GLU A 47 -9.88 2.82 -4.47
CA GLU A 47 -9.07 1.67 -4.03
C GLU A 47 -8.04 2.09 -2.97
N LEU A 48 -7.37 3.22 -3.16
CA LEU A 48 -6.43 3.75 -2.16
C LEU A 48 -7.11 4.10 -0.84
N HIS A 49 -8.33 4.63 -0.88
CA HIS A 49 -9.08 4.94 0.33
C HIS A 49 -9.42 3.68 1.13
N GLU A 50 -9.96 2.66 0.45
CA GLU A 50 -10.31 1.38 1.06
C GLU A 50 -9.07 0.64 1.59
N ALA A 51 -7.99 0.61 0.79
CA ALA A 51 -6.72 0.02 1.19
C ALA A 51 -6.10 0.75 2.39
N GLY A 52 -6.28 2.06 2.50
CA GLY A 52 -5.85 2.84 3.66
C GLY A 52 -6.56 2.48 4.95
N ILE A 53 -7.87 2.22 4.89
CA ILE A 53 -8.65 1.71 6.04
C ILE A 53 -8.12 0.35 6.46
N ALA A 54 -7.93 -0.57 5.50
CA ALA A 54 -7.38 -1.89 5.77
C ALA A 54 -5.96 -1.82 6.35
N PHE A 55 -5.09 -0.97 5.82
CA PHE A 55 -3.74 -0.74 6.31
C PHE A 55 -3.73 -0.30 7.78
N GLN A 56 -4.56 0.68 8.13
CA GLN A 56 -4.65 1.17 9.52
C GLN A 56 -5.16 0.09 10.48
N ALA A 57 -6.12 -0.74 10.06
CA ALA A 57 -6.59 -1.87 10.84
C ALA A 57 -5.48 -2.92 11.05
N MET A 58 -4.76 -3.28 9.99
CA MET A 58 -3.62 -4.20 10.07
C MET A 58 -2.50 -3.66 10.94
N LEU A 59 -2.23 -2.36 10.87
CA LEU A 59 -1.22 -1.69 11.70
C LEU A 59 -1.57 -1.81 13.19
N LYS A 60 -2.85 -1.67 13.58
CA LYS A 60 -3.32 -1.89 14.97
C LYS A 60 -3.11 -3.33 15.43
N VAL A 61 -3.44 -4.30 14.59
CA VAL A 61 -3.21 -5.72 14.90
C VAL A 61 -1.71 -6.02 15.06
N TRP A 62 -0.89 -5.46 14.17
CA TRP A 62 0.56 -5.59 14.24
C TRP A 62 1.14 -4.96 15.51
N ALA A 63 0.72 -3.73 15.85
CA ALA A 63 1.17 -3.02 17.05
C ALA A 63 0.85 -3.80 18.33
N TRP A 64 -0.38 -4.34 18.42
CA TRP A 64 -0.78 -5.25 19.49
C TRP A 64 0.09 -6.51 19.53
N SER A 65 0.27 -7.20 18.40
CA SER A 65 1.07 -8.43 18.29
C SER A 65 2.52 -8.22 18.71
N LYS A 66 3.10 -7.06 18.36
CA LYS A 66 4.48 -6.70 18.70
C LYS A 66 4.64 -6.08 20.08
N LYS A 67 3.55 -5.85 20.82
CA LYS A 67 3.54 -5.10 22.10
C LYS A 67 4.29 -3.76 21.97
N TYR A 68 4.13 -3.12 20.82
CA TYR A 68 4.85 -1.91 20.45
C TYR A 68 3.87 -0.91 19.85
N ASN A 69 3.87 0.32 20.36
CA ASN A 69 3.09 1.42 19.79
C ASN A 69 4.03 2.38 19.05
N PRO A 70 4.05 2.37 17.71
CA PRO A 70 4.82 3.33 16.93
C PRO A 70 4.54 4.79 17.34
N PRO A 71 5.56 5.65 17.42
CA PRO A 71 5.36 7.08 17.61
C PRO A 71 4.41 7.65 16.57
N GLY A 72 3.41 8.41 17.02
CA GLY A 72 2.40 9.03 16.14
C GLY A 72 1.22 8.13 15.77
N MET A 73 1.25 6.84 16.11
CA MET A 73 0.12 5.94 15.89
C MET A 73 -0.98 6.17 16.93
N LYS A 74 -2.23 6.33 16.46
CA LYS A 74 -3.43 6.36 17.29
C LYS A 74 -4.07 4.97 17.30
N LEU A 75 -4.01 4.30 18.45
CA LEU A 75 -4.73 3.04 18.70
C LEU A 75 -6.24 3.27 18.72
#